data_AF-A0A960K0U0-F1
#
_entry.id   AF-A0A960K0U0-F1
#
_cell.length_a   1.000
_cell.length_b   1.000
_cell.length_c   1.000
_cell.angle_alpha   90.00
_cell.angle_beta   90.00
_cell.angle_gamma   90.00
#
_symmetry.space_group_name_H-M   'P 1'
#
loop_
_entity.id
_entity.type
_entity.pdbx_description
1 polymer ?
#
loop_
_entity_poly.entity_id
_entity_poly.type
_entity_poly.pdbx_seq_one_letter_code
_entity_poly.pdbx_strand_id
1 'polypeptide(L)'
;MGIAYVDTSCVAAIVFGEPGSVELAAELDGLDELRSSNLLEAELRAACKREGKKKNLDLYLAQVAWIYPTRPLRKEFERLTEAGYIRGADLWHLACALYLDPKADELAFASLDRQQRDLARRVGFKLLPAEPAPFV
;
A
#
# COMPACT_ATOMS: atom_id res chain seq x y z
N MET A 1 17.22 2.37 -2.61
CA MET A 1 17.06 2.61 -4.06
C MET A 1 16.18 1.52 -4.65
N GLY A 2 14.97 1.92 -5.04
CA GLY A 2 13.83 1.09 -5.39
C GLY A 2 12.53 1.90 -5.32
N ILE A 3 11.49 1.43 -5.99
CA ILE A 3 10.15 2.05 -5.97
C ILE A 3 9.21 1.08 -5.24
N ALA A 4 8.27 1.61 -4.43
CA ALA A 4 7.22 0.81 -3.83
C ALA A 4 5.83 1.35 -4.15
N TYR A 5 4.87 0.44 -4.33
CA TYR A 5 3.47 0.74 -4.13
C TYR A 5 3.17 0.68 -2.64
N VAL A 6 2.63 1.75 -2.06
CA VAL A 6 2.29 1.81 -0.63
C VAL A 6 0.79 1.70 -0.42
N ASP A 7 0.39 0.76 0.42
CA ASP A 7 -0.97 0.59 0.92
C ASP A 7 -1.26 1.54 2.10
N THR A 8 -2.54 1.83 2.32
CA THR A 8 -2.99 2.71 3.40
C THR A 8 -2.53 2.25 4.77
N SER A 9 -2.47 0.94 5.03
CA SER A 9 -2.08 0.40 6.34
C SER A 9 -0.70 0.88 6.79
N CYS A 10 0.26 0.99 5.88
CA CYS A 10 1.59 1.53 6.19
C CYS A 10 1.54 3.01 6.58
N VAL A 11 0.85 3.84 5.79
CA VAL A 11 0.75 5.28 6.06
C VAL A 11 -0.08 5.55 7.31
N ALA A 12 -1.15 4.78 7.53
CA ALA A 12 -1.98 4.86 8.73
C ALA A 12 -1.16 4.56 9.99
N ALA A 13 -0.35 3.49 9.98
CA ALA A 13 0.52 3.15 11.10
C ALA A 13 1.48 4.30 11.45
N ILE A 14 2.06 4.96 10.46
CA ILE A 14 2.93 6.13 10.64
C ILE A 14 2.13 7.32 11.21
N VAL A 15 0.99 7.64 10.62
CA VAL A 15 0.14 8.78 11.05
C VAL A 15 -0.36 8.60 12.48
N PHE A 16 -0.67 7.36 12.87
CA PHE A 16 -1.19 7.01 14.19
C PHE A 16 -0.11 6.69 15.21
N GLY A 17 1.16 6.57 14.79
CA GLY A 17 2.29 6.27 15.67
C GLY A 17 2.20 4.87 16.27
N GLU A 18 1.80 3.89 15.44
CA GLU A 18 1.70 2.49 15.87
C GLU A 18 3.10 1.91 16.17
N PRO A 19 3.22 0.84 16.99
CA PRO A 19 4.52 0.25 17.34
C PRO A 19 5.33 -0.19 16.12
N GLY A 20 6.57 0.26 15.94
CA GLY A 20 7.35 -0.06 14.73
C GLY A 20 7.12 0.90 13.55
N SER A 21 6.27 1.92 13.71
CA SER A 21 6.05 2.93 12.67
C SER A 21 7.28 3.78 12.34
N VAL A 22 8.22 3.94 13.28
CA VAL A 22 9.46 4.72 13.07
C VAL A 22 10.41 3.98 12.12
N GLU A 23 10.58 2.68 12.35
CA GLU A 23 11.38 1.79 11.51
C GLU A 23 10.73 1.66 10.12
N LEU A 24 9.41 1.53 10.06
CA LEU A 24 8.67 1.52 8.80
C LEU A 24 8.86 2.82 8.01
N ALA A 25 8.74 3.98 8.67
CA ALA A 25 8.97 5.26 8.03
C ALA A 25 10.40 5.37 7.48
N ALA A 26 11.40 4.95 8.27
CA ALA A 26 12.79 4.95 7.81
C ALA A 26 13.05 4.01 6.63
N GLU A 27 12.39 2.84 6.61
CA GLU A 27 12.49 1.89 5.49
C GLU A 27 11.86 2.48 4.21
N LEU A 28 10.69 3.12 4.33
CA LEU A 28 10.02 3.77 3.20
C LEU A 28 10.78 5.01 2.70
N ASP A 29 11.37 5.81 3.60
CA ASP A 29 12.20 6.97 3.27
C ASP A 29 13.50 6.58 2.52
N GLY A 30 13.95 5.33 2.65
CA GLY A 30 15.10 4.79 1.92
C GLY A 30 14.81 4.42 0.46
N LEU A 31 13.55 4.53 0.02
CA LEU A 31 13.12 4.29 -1.36
C LEU A 31 13.21 5.58 -2.18
N ASP A 32 13.35 5.41 -3.50
CA ASP A 32 13.46 6.55 -4.41
C ASP A 32 12.09 7.20 -4.65
N GLU A 33 11.02 6.40 -4.60
CA GLU A 33 9.66 6.86 -4.85
C GLU A 33 8.62 5.94 -4.19
N LEU A 34 7.59 6.55 -3.59
CA LEU A 34 6.40 5.87 -3.11
C LEU A 34 5.23 6.17 -4.04
N ARG A 35 4.52 5.14 -4.49
CA ARG A 35 3.35 5.26 -5.37
C ARG A 35 2.11 4.72 -4.70
N SER A 36 0.97 5.35 -4.94
CA SER A 36 -0.33 4.78 -4.54
C SER A 36 -1.46 5.32 -5.40
N SER A 37 -2.58 4.61 -5.45
CA SER A 37 -3.84 5.20 -5.90
C SER A 37 -4.40 6.17 -4.86
N ASN A 38 -5.27 7.08 -5.31
CA ASN A 38 -5.97 8.04 -4.43
C ASN A 38 -6.97 7.39 -3.45
N LEU A 39 -7.19 6.06 -3.53
CA LEU A 39 -7.92 5.33 -2.50
C LEU A 39 -7.22 5.48 -1.13
N LEU A 40 -5.88 5.55 -1.12
CA LEU A 40 -5.11 5.74 0.11
C LEU A 40 -5.52 6.99 0.87
N GLU A 41 -5.64 8.11 0.16
CA GLU A 41 -6.06 9.37 0.77
C GLU A 41 -7.47 9.26 1.35
N ALA A 42 -8.39 8.63 0.61
CA ALA A 42 -9.77 8.47 1.05
C ALA A 42 -9.86 7.63 2.33
N GLU A 43 -9.15 6.51 2.38
CA GLU A 43 -9.12 5.62 3.54
C GLU A 43 -8.43 6.29 4.74
N LEU A 44 -7.31 6.99 4.53
CA LEU A 44 -6.60 7.68 5.60
C LEU A 44 -7.43 8.81 6.22
N ARG A 45 -8.14 9.59 5.40
CA ARG A 45 -9.08 10.63 5.86
C ARG A 45 -10.24 10.00 6.63
N ALA A 46 -10.80 8.89 6.14
CA ALA A 46 -11.86 8.17 6.84
C ALA A 46 -11.39 7.61 8.20
N ALA A 47 -10.18 7.04 8.26
CA ALA A 47 -9.58 6.56 9.49
C ALA A 47 -9.37 7.71 10.50
N CYS A 48 -8.80 8.84 10.07
CA CYS A 48 -8.63 10.00 10.95
C CYS A 48 -9.95 10.53 11.51
N LYS A 49 -11.00 10.54 10.67
CA LYS A 49 -12.35 10.92 11.11
C LYS A 49 -12.91 9.95 12.14
N ARG A 50 -12.75 8.63 11.94
CA ARG A 50 -13.19 7.58 12.86
C ARG A 50 -12.49 7.69 14.21
N GLU A 51 -11.17 7.89 14.21
CA GLU A 51 -10.35 8.01 15.43
C GLU A 51 -10.45 9.40 16.09
N GLY A 52 -11.18 10.34 15.50
CA GLY A 52 -11.32 11.71 16.01
C GLY A 52 -10.01 12.52 15.99
N LYS A 53 -9.01 12.12 15.20
CA LYS A 53 -7.67 12.72 15.23
C LYS A 53 -7.50 13.85 14.21
N LYS A 54 -7.20 15.03 14.75
CA LYS A 54 -6.64 16.25 14.14
C LYS A 54 -5.27 16.07 13.47
N LYS A 55 -5.11 15.38 12.34
CA LYS A 55 -3.79 15.18 11.71
C LYS A 55 -3.61 16.05 10.47
N ASN A 56 -2.43 16.66 10.32
CA ASN A 56 -2.03 17.31 9.06
C ASN A 56 -1.57 16.22 8.08
N LEU A 57 -2.51 15.70 7.28
CA LEU A 57 -2.24 14.60 6.36
C LEU A 57 -1.36 15.01 5.18
N ASP A 58 -1.35 16.30 4.83
CA ASP A 58 -0.62 16.80 3.66
C ASP A 58 0.89 16.51 3.78
N LEU A 59 1.44 16.48 5.00
CA LEU A 59 2.84 16.13 5.26
C LEU A 59 3.19 14.69 4.83
N TYR A 60 2.24 13.75 4.99
CA TYR A 60 2.43 12.35 4.64
C TYR A 60 2.07 12.09 3.18
N LEU A 61 1.02 12.76 2.69
CA LEU A 61 0.52 12.62 1.33
C LEU A 61 1.44 13.28 0.29
N ALA A 62 2.20 14.31 0.67
CA ALA A 62 3.15 14.99 -0.23
C ALA A 62 4.29 14.09 -0.74
N GLN A 63 4.57 12.99 -0.05
CA GLN A 63 5.63 12.04 -0.43
C GLN A 63 5.14 10.96 -1.41
N VAL A 64 3.82 10.88 -1.65
CA VAL A 64 3.21 9.86 -2.49
C VAL A 64 3.01 10.39 -3.91
N ALA A 65 3.61 9.71 -4.87
CA ALA A 65 3.32 9.89 -6.29
C ALA A 65 1.99 9.17 -6.64
N TRP A 66 0.99 9.96 -7.02
CA TRP A 66 -0.36 9.46 -7.26
C TRP A 66 -0.51 8.78 -8.62
N ILE A 67 -1.18 7.63 -8.61
CA ILE A 67 -1.51 6.91 -9.84
C ILE A 67 -3.00 6.93 -10.12
N TYR A 68 -3.32 7.05 -11.41
CA TYR A 68 -4.67 7.06 -11.94
C TYR A 68 -4.73 6.13 -13.15
N PRO A 69 -5.21 4.88 -12.99
CA PRO A 69 -5.35 3.97 -14.10
C PRO A 69 -6.19 4.58 -15.22
N THR A 70 -5.62 4.68 -16.43
CA THR A 70 -6.28 5.27 -17.61
C THR A 70 -7.19 4.29 -18.36
N ARG A 71 -7.33 3.08 -17.83
CA ARG A 71 -8.18 2.00 -18.36
C ARG A 71 -8.76 1.17 -17.22
N PRO A 72 -9.82 0.38 -17.46
CA PRO A 72 -10.26 -0.63 -16.51
C PRO A 72 -9.13 -1.60 -16.13
N LEU A 73 -9.12 -2.02 -14.87
CA LEU A 73 -8.13 -2.94 -14.28
C LEU A 73 -8.55 -4.42 -14.40
N ARG A 74 -9.32 -4.76 -15.44
CA ARG A 74 -9.92 -6.11 -15.57
C ARG A 74 -8.88 -7.23 -15.49
N LYS A 75 -7.77 -7.09 -16.22
CA LYS A 75 -6.71 -8.11 -16.29
C LYS A 75 -6.05 -8.31 -14.92
N GLU A 76 -5.86 -7.21 -14.20
CA GLU A 76 -5.28 -7.21 -12.86
C GLU A 76 -6.22 -7.86 -11.86
N PHE A 77 -7.52 -7.51 -11.92
CA PHE A 77 -8.54 -8.14 -11.08
C PHE A 77 -8.65 -9.64 -11.33
N GLU A 78 -8.73 -10.07 -12.60
CA GLU A 78 -8.79 -11.49 -12.98
C GLU A 78 -7.59 -12.24 -12.39
N ARG A 79 -6.36 -11.78 -12.64
CA ARG A 79 -5.14 -12.38 -12.08
C ARG A 79 -5.15 -12.46 -10.56
N LEU A 80 -5.58 -11.41 -9.88
CA LEU A 80 -5.62 -11.38 -8.40
C LEU A 80 -6.66 -12.35 -7.85
N THR A 81 -7.85 -12.37 -8.44
CA THR A 81 -8.95 -13.25 -8.00
C THR A 81 -8.68 -14.73 -8.29
N GLU A 82 -7.91 -15.03 -9.34
CA GLU A 82 -7.38 -16.39 -9.60
C GLU A 82 -6.37 -16.83 -8.53
N ALA A 83 -5.58 -15.89 -7.98
CA ALA A 83 -4.59 -16.17 -6.94
C ALA A 83 -5.18 -16.21 -5.50
N GLY A 84 -6.36 -15.63 -5.30
CA GLY A 84 -7.09 -15.71 -4.03
C GLY A 84 -8.18 -14.65 -3.85
N TYR A 85 -8.94 -14.79 -2.76
CA TYR A 85 -9.94 -13.82 -2.34
C TYR A 85 -9.33 -12.70 -1.49
N ILE A 86 -9.78 -11.48 -1.71
CA ILE A 86 -9.48 -10.32 -0.87
C ILE A 86 -10.63 -9.29 -0.97
N ARG A 87 -10.71 -8.34 -0.03
CA ARG A 87 -11.74 -7.30 -0.03
C ARG A 87 -11.51 -6.30 -1.17
N GLY A 88 -12.58 -5.63 -1.60
CA GLY A 88 -12.54 -4.74 -2.78
C GLY A 88 -11.51 -3.62 -2.71
N ALA A 89 -11.32 -2.99 -1.55
CA ALA A 89 -10.31 -1.94 -1.37
C ALA A 89 -8.88 -2.51 -1.49
N ASP A 90 -8.60 -3.59 -0.77
CA ASP A 90 -7.29 -4.26 -0.83
C ASP A 90 -6.99 -4.78 -2.26
N LEU A 91 -8.02 -5.31 -2.95
CA LEU A 91 -7.95 -5.73 -4.35
C LEU A 91 -7.61 -4.54 -5.27
N TRP A 92 -8.19 -3.38 -5.03
CA TRP A 92 -7.92 -2.16 -5.80
C TRP A 92 -6.46 -1.72 -5.66
N HIS A 93 -5.91 -1.74 -4.44
CA HIS A 93 -4.49 -1.42 -4.23
C HIS A 93 -3.57 -2.37 -4.99
N LEU A 94 -3.80 -3.69 -4.88
CA LEU A 94 -3.00 -4.69 -5.60
C LEU A 94 -3.14 -4.56 -7.12
N ALA A 95 -4.35 -4.27 -7.61
CA ALA A 95 -4.58 -4.10 -9.03
C ALA A 95 -3.88 -2.85 -9.57
N CYS A 96 -3.85 -1.78 -8.78
CA CYS A 96 -3.09 -0.56 -9.08
C CYS A 96 -1.58 -0.82 -9.11
N ALA A 97 -1.05 -1.64 -8.20
CA ALA A 97 0.35 -2.07 -8.24
C ALA A 97 0.66 -2.88 -9.51
N LEU A 98 -0.18 -3.87 -9.86
CA LEU A 98 -0.02 -4.67 -11.07
C LEU A 98 -0.20 -3.85 -12.36
N TYR A 99 -0.98 -2.78 -12.33
CA TYR A 99 -1.11 -1.87 -13.46
C TYR A 99 0.22 -1.17 -13.77
N LEU A 100 1.00 -0.82 -12.74
CA LEU A 100 2.32 -0.20 -12.87
C LEU A 100 3.41 -1.22 -13.21
N ASP A 101 3.34 -2.37 -12.55
CA ASP A 101 4.27 -3.48 -12.75
C ASP A 101 3.48 -4.77 -13.03
N PRO A 102 3.18 -5.03 -14.32
CA PRO A 102 2.41 -6.20 -14.72
C PRO A 102 3.10 -7.53 -14.46
N LYS A 103 4.39 -7.56 -14.10
CA LYS A 103 5.11 -8.80 -13.76
C LYS A 103 5.31 -8.97 -12.26
N ALA A 104 5.21 -7.88 -11.50
CA ALA A 104 5.41 -7.83 -10.06
C ALA A 104 6.88 -8.13 -9.64
N ASP A 105 7.85 -7.81 -10.48
CA ASP A 105 9.28 -8.09 -10.25
C ASP A 105 10.14 -6.84 -10.01
N GLU A 106 9.67 -5.66 -10.41
CA GLU A 106 10.37 -4.37 -10.31
C GLU A 106 9.88 -3.51 -9.14
N LEU A 107 8.58 -3.58 -8.83
CA LEU A 107 7.93 -2.78 -7.79
C LEU A 107 7.83 -3.58 -6.48
N ALA A 108 8.20 -2.98 -5.35
CA ALA A 108 7.87 -3.55 -4.05
C ALA A 108 6.42 -3.21 -3.65
N PHE A 109 5.77 -4.07 -2.88
CA PHE A 109 4.44 -3.82 -2.33
C PHE A 109 4.52 -3.63 -0.81
N ALA A 110 4.30 -2.41 -0.35
CA ALA A 110 4.34 -2.04 1.06
C ALA A 110 2.94 -2.14 1.69
N SER A 111 2.77 -3.04 2.65
CA SER A 111 1.51 -3.25 3.36
C SER A 111 1.74 -3.91 4.72
N LEU A 112 0.89 -3.59 5.70
CA LEU A 112 0.80 -4.27 6.99
C LEU A 112 -0.38 -5.24 7.07
N ASP A 113 -1.30 -5.22 6.09
CA ASP A 113 -2.42 -6.15 6.06
C ASP A 113 -1.97 -7.55 5.64
N ARG A 114 -2.19 -8.53 6.51
CA ARG A 114 -1.73 -9.92 6.29
C ARG A 114 -2.33 -10.54 5.03
N GLN A 115 -3.62 -10.35 4.76
CA GLN A 115 -4.28 -10.96 3.61
C GLN A 115 -3.77 -10.33 2.30
N GLN A 116 -3.59 -9.02 2.30
CA GLN A 116 -3.03 -8.28 1.16
C GLN A 116 -1.58 -8.67 0.88
N ARG A 117 -0.74 -8.76 1.91
CA ARG A 117 0.65 -9.25 1.81
C ARG A 117 0.72 -10.66 1.27
N ASP A 118 -0.13 -11.57 1.75
CA ASP A 118 -0.14 -12.95 1.30
C ASP A 118 -0.53 -13.06 -0.17
N LEU A 119 -1.51 -12.28 -0.63
CA LEU A 119 -1.90 -12.25 -2.04
C LEU A 119 -0.84 -11.58 -2.91
N ALA A 120 -0.26 -10.45 -2.47
CA ALA A 120 0.83 -9.76 -3.15
C ALA A 120 2.02 -10.71 -3.42
N ARG A 121 2.41 -11.48 -2.40
CA ARG A 121 3.49 -12.48 -2.52
C ARG A 121 3.17 -13.57 -3.54
N ARG A 122 1.93 -14.07 -3.55
CA ARG A 122 1.49 -15.11 -4.52
C ARG A 122 1.57 -14.64 -5.96
N VAL A 123 1.32 -13.35 -6.21
CA VAL A 123 1.38 -12.79 -7.57
C VAL A 123 2.77 -12.31 -7.97
N GLY A 124 3.75 -12.32 -7.07
CA GLY A 124 5.18 -12.11 -7.37
C GLY A 124 5.85 -10.95 -6.65
N PHE A 125 5.09 -10.06 -6.00
CA PHE A 125 5.66 -8.85 -5.40
C PHE A 125 6.66 -9.17 -4.27
N LYS A 126 7.74 -8.41 -4.24
CA LYS A 126 8.57 -8.25 -3.03
C LYS A 126 7.77 -7.43 -2.01
N LEU A 127 7.81 -7.82 -0.75
CA LEU A 127 7.02 -7.15 0.30
C LEU A 127 7.87 -6.19 1.12
N LEU A 128 7.24 -5.09 1.53
CA LEU A 128 7.76 -4.16 2.55
C LEU A 128 6.72 -3.98 3.67
N PRO A 129 7.13 -3.93 4.94
CA PRO A 129 8.40 -4.48 5.42
C PRO A 129 8.52 -5.97 5.05
N ALA A 130 9.74 -6.51 4.94
CA ALA A 130 9.96 -7.89 4.51
C ALA A 130 9.32 -8.91 5.48
N GLU A 131 9.50 -8.68 6.78
CA GLU A 131 8.78 -9.39 7.84
C GLU A 131 7.56 -8.57 8.27
N PRO A 132 6.42 -9.22 8.61
CA PRO A 132 5.32 -8.49 9.22
C PRO A 132 5.84 -7.87 10.52
N ALA A 133 5.73 -6.54 10.64
CA ALA A 133 6.07 -5.89 11.89
C ALA A 133 5.19 -6.47 13.01
N PRO A 134 5.72 -6.58 14.25
CA PRO A 134 5.06 -7.24 15.37
C PRO A 134 3.89 -6.37 15.86
N PHE A 135 2.83 -6.32 15.06
CA PHE A 135 1.58 -5.69 15.42
C PHE A 135 0.67 -6.78 15.99
N VAL A 136 0.31 -6.61 17.26
CA VAL A 136 -0.60 -7.46 18.06
C VAL A 136 -2.02 -7.39 17.51
#